data_AF-A0A4Q2S8M3-F1
#
_entry.id   AF-A0A4Q2S8M3-F1
#
_cell.length_a   1.000
_cell.length_b   1.000
_cell.length_c   1.000
_cell.angle_alpha   90.00
_cell.angle_beta   90.00
_cell.angle_gamma   90.00
#
_symmetry.space_group_name_H-M   'P 1'
#
loop_
_entity.id
_entity.type
_entity.pdbx_description
1 polymer ?
#
loop_
_entity_poly.entity_id
_entity_poly.type
_entity_poly.pdbx_seq_one_letter_code
_entity_poly.pdbx_strand_id
1 'polypeptide(L)'
;MDAAKAPPHERTRFAWWHASHPTFAGITGFFAGMLFVTALPGAFVGFLRLLFSYDTAEQLFPFVLLALALPIFLLVKRKTRRFAQFMFVGMVVTALVVLGVTSLVLYFMVDA
;
A
#
# COMPACT_ATOMS: atom_id res chain seq x y z
N MET A 1 -40.72 43.08 -5.59
CA MET A 1 -39.48 42.86 -4.83
C MET A 1 -39.56 41.44 -4.30
N ASP A 2 -39.11 40.46 -5.09
CA ASP A 2 -39.04 39.06 -4.65
C ASP A 2 -37.76 38.45 -5.23
N ALA A 3 -36.63 38.82 -4.60
CA ALA A 3 -35.36 38.18 -4.86
C ALA A 3 -35.38 36.83 -4.13
N ALA A 4 -35.74 35.78 -4.87
CA ALA A 4 -35.67 34.41 -4.42
C ALA A 4 -34.29 34.09 -3.83
N LYS A 5 -34.27 33.87 -2.52
CA LYS A 5 -33.11 33.42 -1.75
C LYS A 5 -32.85 31.95 -2.12
N ALA A 6 -31.99 31.72 -3.12
CA ALA A 6 -31.56 30.37 -3.45
C ALA A 6 -30.89 29.71 -2.21
N PRO A 7 -31.26 28.46 -1.85
CA PRO A 7 -30.78 27.81 -0.62
C PRO A 7 -29.27 27.45 -0.69
N PRO A 8 -28.52 27.51 0.42
CA PRO A 8 -27.04 27.46 0.42
C PRO A 8 -26.41 26.07 0.21
N HIS A 9 -27.14 25.10 -0.32
CA HIS A 9 -26.73 23.69 -0.31
C HIS A 9 -25.86 23.23 -1.50
N GLU A 10 -25.54 24.11 -2.45
CA GLU A 10 -24.75 23.74 -3.63
C GLU A 10 -23.24 23.99 -3.50
N ARG A 11 -22.73 24.54 -2.39
CA ARG A 11 -21.29 24.84 -2.22
C ARG A 11 -20.42 23.74 -1.60
N THR A 12 -20.98 22.63 -1.12
CA THR A 12 -20.22 21.64 -0.33
C THR A 12 -19.92 20.33 -1.04
N ARG A 13 -20.30 20.18 -2.31
CA ARG A 13 -20.01 18.96 -3.09
C ARG A 13 -18.59 18.92 -3.69
N PHE A 14 -17.69 19.81 -3.30
CA PHE A 14 -16.26 19.74 -3.68
C PHE A 14 -15.32 20.08 -2.51
N ALA A 15 -15.86 20.33 -1.31
CA ALA A 15 -15.06 20.67 -0.14
C ALA A 15 -14.19 19.48 0.36
N TRP A 16 -14.61 18.24 0.11
CA TRP A 16 -13.80 17.05 0.42
C TRP A 16 -12.54 16.94 -0.46
N TRP A 17 -12.55 17.56 -1.65
CA TRP A 17 -11.44 17.54 -2.59
C TRP A 17 -10.32 18.49 -2.13
N HIS A 18 -10.67 19.53 -1.35
CA HIS A 18 -9.70 20.43 -0.70
C HIS A 18 -9.24 19.96 0.68
N ALA A 19 -9.70 18.78 1.15
CA ALA A 19 -9.13 18.11 2.31
C ALA A 19 -7.80 17.41 1.97
N SER A 20 -6.87 18.16 1.36
CA SER A 20 -5.44 17.84 1.31
C SER A 20 -4.83 17.98 2.71
N HIS A 21 -5.47 17.36 3.69
CA HIS A 21 -5.02 17.40 5.06
C HIS A 21 -3.75 16.54 5.13
N PRO A 22 -2.65 17.06 5.70
CA PRO A 22 -1.37 16.37 5.73
C PRO A 22 -1.42 14.96 6.36
N THR A 23 -2.45 14.69 7.17
CA THR A 23 -2.74 13.39 7.77
C THR A 23 -3.28 12.36 6.79
N PHE A 24 -4.05 12.76 5.77
CA PHE A 24 -4.61 11.84 4.77
C PHE A 24 -3.51 11.11 4.02
N ALA A 25 -2.54 11.88 3.49
CA ALA A 25 -1.39 11.32 2.78
C ALA A 25 -0.58 10.34 3.65
N GLY A 26 -0.53 10.57 4.97
CA GLY A 26 0.14 9.67 5.89
C GLY A 26 -0.61 8.37 6.12
N ILE A 27 -1.90 8.44 6.42
CA ILE A 27 -2.75 7.25 6.63
C ILE A 27 -2.80 6.41 5.35
N THR A 28 -3.08 7.03 4.21
CA THR A 28 -3.10 6.31 2.92
C THR A 28 -1.74 5.74 2.57
N GLY A 29 -0.66 6.46 2.87
CA GLY A 29 0.70 5.97 2.69
C GLY A 29 0.93 4.71 3.49
N PHE A 30 0.68 4.76 4.80
CA PHE A 30 0.83 3.62 5.70
C PHE A 30 0.06 2.38 5.24
N PHE A 31 -1.25 2.51 4.96
CA PHE A 31 -2.06 1.39 4.47
C PHE A 31 -1.61 0.88 3.10
N ALA A 32 -1.18 1.77 2.19
CA ALA A 32 -0.60 1.36 0.93
C ALA A 32 0.69 0.54 1.15
N GLY A 33 1.52 0.91 2.12
CA GLY A 33 2.72 0.17 2.50
C GLY A 33 2.41 -1.22 3.03
N MET A 34 1.37 -1.34 3.88
CA MET A 34 0.92 -2.65 4.37
C MET A 34 0.42 -3.53 3.23
N LEU A 35 -0.46 -3.01 2.37
CA LEU A 35 -0.96 -3.74 1.20
C LEU A 35 0.17 -4.16 0.25
N PHE A 36 1.17 -3.29 0.08
CA PHE A 36 2.32 -3.59 -0.75
C PHE A 36 3.11 -4.79 -0.23
N VAL A 37 3.23 -4.98 1.09
CA VAL A 37 3.95 -6.14 1.65
C VAL A 37 3.08 -7.39 1.69
N THR A 38 1.79 -7.28 2.01
CA THR A 38 0.92 -8.46 2.19
C THR A 38 0.29 -8.95 0.90
N ALA A 39 -0.32 -8.06 0.13
CA ALA A 39 -1.12 -8.45 -1.02
C ALA A 39 -0.28 -8.59 -2.28
N LEU A 40 0.74 -7.75 -2.48
CA LEU A 40 1.50 -7.74 -3.73
C LEU A 40 2.19 -9.07 -4.04
N PRO A 41 2.91 -9.74 -3.11
CA PRO A 41 3.57 -11.01 -3.43
C PRO A 41 2.56 -12.09 -3.77
N GLY A 42 1.45 -12.18 -3.02
CA GLY A 42 0.39 -13.15 -3.27
C GLY A 42 -0.32 -12.90 -4.59
N ALA A 43 -0.64 -11.64 -4.91
CA ALA A 43 -1.24 -11.24 -6.18
C ALA A 43 -0.30 -11.55 -7.36
N PHE A 44 1.00 -11.31 -7.20
CA PHE A 44 1.99 -11.59 -8.23
C PHE A 44 2.09 -13.09 -8.53
N VAL A 45 2.21 -13.94 -7.52
CA VAL A 45 2.21 -15.40 -7.69
C VAL A 45 0.89 -15.88 -8.30
N GLY A 46 -0.24 -15.38 -7.79
CA GLY A 46 -1.57 -15.72 -8.31
C GLY A 46 -1.68 -15.40 -9.80
N PHE A 47 -1.25 -14.20 -10.20
CA PHE A 47 -1.23 -13.78 -11.60
C PHE A 47 -0.30 -14.65 -12.46
N LEU A 48 0.92 -14.95 -11.99
CA LEU A 48 1.85 -15.81 -12.72
C LEU A 48 1.28 -17.22 -12.92
N ARG A 49 0.64 -17.79 -11.91
CA ARG A 49 0.03 -19.14 -12.00
C ARG A 49 -1.19 -19.20 -12.91
N LEU A 50 -1.84 -18.08 -13.20
CA LEU A 50 -2.93 -18.02 -14.17
C LEU A 50 -2.41 -18.06 -15.62
N LEU A 51 -1.19 -17.61 -15.86
CA LEU A 51 -0.62 -17.47 -17.21
C LEU A 51 0.45 -18.50 -17.54
N PHE A 52 1.15 -19.01 -16.53
CA PHE A 52 2.32 -19.88 -16.68
C PHE A 52 2.21 -21.14 -15.81
N SER A 53 3.02 -22.14 -16.14
CA SER A 53 3.17 -23.34 -15.30
C SER A 53 3.80 -22.99 -13.94
N TYR A 54 3.63 -23.90 -12.97
CA TYR A 54 4.20 -23.74 -11.63
C TYR A 54 5.72 -23.50 -11.67
N ASP A 55 6.47 -24.32 -12.41
CA ASP A 55 7.94 -24.22 -12.50
C ASP A 55 8.38 -22.87 -13.06
N THR A 56 7.67 -22.38 -14.07
CA THR A 56 7.95 -21.07 -14.67
C THR A 56 7.59 -19.93 -13.72
N ALA A 57 6.44 -20.03 -13.04
CA ALA A 57 6.02 -19.03 -12.06
C ALA A 57 6.99 -18.93 -10.87
N GLU A 58 7.55 -20.05 -10.43
CA GLU A 58 8.56 -20.10 -9.37
C GLU A 58 9.86 -19.40 -9.81
N GLN A 59 10.35 -19.68 -11.02
CA GLN A 59 11.52 -19.00 -11.57
C GLN A 59 11.31 -17.49 -11.75
N LEU A 60 10.09 -17.06 -12.05
CA LEU A 60 9.74 -15.65 -12.24
C LEU A 60 9.41 -14.93 -10.92
N PHE A 61 9.13 -15.64 -9.84
CA PHE A 61 8.73 -15.03 -8.57
C PHE A 61 9.72 -13.96 -8.05
N PRO A 62 11.05 -14.13 -8.13
CA PRO A 62 12.01 -13.12 -7.68
C PRO A 62 11.85 -11.74 -8.34
N PHE A 63 11.23 -11.65 -9.52
CA PHE A 63 10.93 -10.37 -10.17
C PHE A 63 9.96 -9.49 -9.36
N VAL A 64 9.25 -10.03 -8.37
CA VAL A 64 8.46 -9.25 -7.41
C VAL A 64 9.31 -8.19 -6.70
N LEU A 65 10.61 -8.43 -6.52
CA LEU A 65 11.53 -7.47 -5.91
C LEU A 65 11.67 -6.19 -6.74
N LEU A 66 11.45 -6.24 -8.06
CA LEU A 66 11.43 -5.05 -8.91
C LEU A 66 10.35 -4.06 -8.48
N ALA A 67 9.27 -4.55 -7.86
CA ALA A 67 8.24 -3.66 -7.34
C ALA A 67 8.76 -2.73 -6.23
N LEU A 68 9.83 -3.10 -5.50
CA LEU A 68 10.47 -2.24 -4.51
C LEU A 68 11.05 -0.95 -5.12
N ALA A 69 11.27 -0.93 -6.45
CA ALA A 69 11.62 0.30 -7.14
C ALA A 69 10.52 1.38 -7.00
N LEU A 70 9.25 0.99 -6.88
CA LEU A 70 8.12 1.90 -6.73
C LEU A 70 8.21 2.76 -5.45
N PRO A 71 8.27 2.20 -4.22
CA PRO A 71 8.41 3.00 -3.00
C PRO A 71 9.70 3.83 -2.99
N ILE A 72 10.81 3.29 -3.53
CA ILE A 72 12.07 4.02 -3.64
C ILE A 72 11.91 5.25 -4.56
N PHE A 73 11.28 5.09 -5.72
CA PHE A 73 11.03 6.19 -6.65
C PHE A 73 10.10 7.26 -6.04
N LEU A 74 9.09 6.84 -5.29
CA LEU A 74 8.17 7.74 -4.59
C LEU A 74 8.86 8.56 -3.49
N LEU A 75 9.92 8.04 -2.87
CA LEU A 75 10.76 8.76 -1.89
C LEU A 75 11.56 9.90 -2.52
N VAL A 76 12.02 9.75 -3.77
CA VAL A 76 12.85 10.75 -4.47
C VAL A 76 12.05 12.00 -4.84
N LYS A 77 10.78 11.83 -5.26
CA LYS A 77 9.94 12.96 -5.68
C LYS A 77 9.47 13.79 -4.47
N ARG A 78 9.90 15.05 -4.40
CA ARG A 78 9.55 16.00 -3.32
C ARG A 78 8.04 16.08 -3.02
N LYS A 79 7.19 16.01 -4.05
CA LYS A 79 5.73 16.10 -3.90
C LYS A 79 5.10 14.85 -3.24
N THR A 80 5.70 13.67 -3.38
CA THR A 80 5.17 12.40 -2.84
C THR A 80 5.89 11.95 -1.57
N ARG A 81 6.93 12.67 -1.13
CA ARG A 81 7.82 12.24 -0.04
C ARG A 81 7.10 11.93 1.27
N ARG A 82 6.12 12.74 1.69
CA ARG A 82 5.35 12.47 2.91
C ARG A 82 4.58 11.16 2.82
N PHE A 83 3.85 10.95 1.72
CA PHE A 83 3.16 9.69 1.46
C PHE A 83 4.14 8.51 1.46
N ALA A 84 5.26 8.65 0.75
CA ALA A 84 6.26 7.60 0.62
C ALA A 84 6.94 7.25 1.95
N GLN A 85 7.17 8.23 2.82
CA GLN A 85 7.69 7.99 4.17
C GLN A 85 6.74 7.12 5.00
N PHE A 86 5.44 7.46 5.02
CA PHE A 86 4.46 6.65 5.76
C PHE A 86 4.23 5.29 5.12
N MET A 87 4.28 5.20 3.78
CA MET A 87 4.29 3.92 3.06
C MET A 87 5.46 3.04 3.50
N PHE A 88 6.67 3.60 3.57
CA PHE A 88 7.84 2.86 4.02
C PHE A 88 7.70 2.40 5.47
N VAL A 89 7.15 3.24 6.35
CA VAL A 89 6.83 2.85 7.74
C VAL A 89 5.85 1.68 7.77
N GLY A 90 4.76 1.74 7.00
CA GLY A 90 3.81 0.64 6.88
C GLY A 90 4.47 -0.64 6.40
N MET A 91 5.32 -0.56 5.36
CA MET A 91 6.07 -1.71 4.86
C MET A 91 6.98 -2.32 5.93
N VAL A 92 7.76 -1.50 6.64
CA VAL A 92 8.71 -1.98 7.66
C VAL A 92 7.96 -2.63 8.82
N VAL A 93 6.91 -1.99 9.34
CA VAL A 93 6.10 -2.54 10.44
C VAL A 93 5.47 -3.87 10.03
N THR A 94 4.86 -3.94 8.84
CA THR A 94 4.28 -5.18 8.34
C THR A 94 5.32 -6.27 8.15
N ALA A 95 6.48 -5.95 7.57
CA ALA A 95 7.56 -6.92 7.39
C ALA A 95 8.05 -7.47 8.73
N LEU A 96 8.24 -6.62 9.74
CA LEU A 96 8.60 -7.04 11.09
C LEU A 96 7.54 -7.97 11.70
N VAL A 97 6.26 -7.64 11.58
CA VAL A 97 5.16 -8.49 12.07
C VAL A 97 5.15 -9.83 11.35
N VAL A 98 5.23 -9.84 10.02
CA VAL A 98 5.22 -11.08 9.22
C VAL A 98 6.40 -11.96 9.56
N LEU A 99 7.61 -11.41 9.62
CA LEU A 99 8.81 -12.17 9.96
C LEU A 99 8.76 -12.66 11.41
N GLY A 100 8.30 -11.84 12.35
CA GLY A 100 8.17 -12.21 13.75
C GLY A 100 7.19 -13.35 13.96
N VAL A 101 5.98 -13.24 13.39
CA VAL A 101 4.96 -14.28 13.46
C VAL A 101 5.43 -15.55 12.75
N THR A 102 6.00 -15.43 11.54
CA THR A 102 6.50 -16.59 10.79
C THR A 102 7.59 -17.30 11.56
N SER A 103 8.57 -16.57 12.11
CA SER A 103 9.65 -17.15 12.92
C SER A 103 9.10 -17.87 14.15
N LEU A 104 8.13 -17.28 14.85
CA LEU A 104 7.52 -17.88 16.03
C LEU A 104 6.73 -19.16 15.68
N VAL A 105 5.96 -19.14 14.60
CA VAL A 105 5.22 -20.32 14.13
C VAL A 105 6.20 -21.42 13.73
N LEU A 106 7.22 -21.10 12.94
CA LEU A 106 8.24 -22.07 12.53
C LEU A 106 9.00 -22.65 13.73
N TYR A 107 9.29 -21.82 14.75
CA TYR A 107 9.88 -22.30 16.00
C TYR A 107 9.01 -23.38 16.64
N PHE A 108 7.71 -23.12 16.81
CA PHE A 108 6.79 -24.10 17.39
C PHE A 108 6.58 -25.33 16.50
N MET A 109 6.64 -25.21 15.17
CA MET A 109 6.51 -26.37 14.26
C MET A 109 7.73 -27.27 14.26
N VAL A 110 8.92 -26.72 14.54
CA VAL A 110 10.18 -27.49 14.59
C VAL A 110 10.40 -28.11 15.97
N ASP A 111 9.96 -27.43 17.02
CA ASP A 111 10.10 -27.89 18.41
C ASP A 111 9.00 -28.88 18.84
N ALA A 112 7.87 -28.92 18.12
CA ALA A 112 6.77 -29.89 18.33
C ALA A 112 6.96 -31.19 17.56
#